data_AF-A0A7X0L7B1-F1
#
_entry.id   AF-A0A7X0L7B1-F1
#
_cell.length_a   1.000
_cell.length_b   1.000
_cell.length_c   1.000
_cell.angle_alpha   90.00
_cell.angle_beta   90.00
_cell.angle_gamma   90.00
#
_symmetry.space_group_name_H-M   'P 1'
#
loop_
_entity.id
_entity.type
_entity.pdbx_description
1 polymer ?
#
loop_
_entity_poly.entity_id
_entity_poly.type
_entity_poly.pdbx_seq_one_letter_code
_entity_poly.pdbx_strand_id
1 'polypeptide(L)' 'MSPKEFTESLGAKVRARRASLSLSQSDLADLAGVSERFVRFVEQGKTTVQLEPLLAVLGTLGLELTVKAASSRTANSQS' A
#
# COMPACT_ATOMS: atom_id res chain seq x y z
N MET A 1 5.12 14.83 -2.47
CA MET A 1 3.94 14.01 -2.15
C MET A 1 3.74 14.06 -0.65
N SER A 2 2.59 14.55 -0.21
CA SER A 2 2.20 14.55 1.21
C SER A 2 1.89 13.10 1.66
N PRO A 3 1.87 12.82 2.98
CA PRO A 3 1.48 11.51 3.49
C PRO A 3 0.10 11.07 3.00
N LYS A 4 -0.86 12.00 2.91
CA LYS A 4 -2.23 11.72 2.46
C LYS A 4 -2.26 11.34 0.97
N GLU A 5 -1.59 12.11 0.11
CA GLU A 5 -1.51 11.80 -1.33
C GLU A 5 -0.88 10.43 -1.58
N PHE A 6 0.14 10.07 -0.77
CA PHE A 6 0.76 8.76 -0.84
C PHE A 6 -0.22 7.64 -0.50
N THR A 7 -0.94 7.75 0.62
CA THR A 7 -1.85 6.68 1.04
C THR A 7 -3.08 6.56 0.14
N GLU A 8 -3.59 7.66 -0.40
CA GLU A 8 -4.67 7.65 -1.42
C GLU A 8 -4.21 6.96 -2.71
N SER A 9 -3.01 7.27 -3.21
CA SER A 9 -2.45 6.62 -4.40
C SER A 9 -2.19 5.13 -4.18
N LEU A 10 -1.62 4.76 -3.02
CA LEU A 10 -1.43 3.37 -2.64
C LEU A 10 -2.76 2.60 -2.57
N GLY A 11 -3.76 3.17 -1.87
CA GLY A 11 -5.09 2.56 -1.74
C GLY A 11 -5.78 2.37 -3.09
N ALA A 12 -5.65 3.34 -4.00
CA ALA A 12 -6.18 3.22 -5.36
C ALA A 12 -5.50 2.08 -6.14
N LYS A 13 -4.17 1.93 -6.04
CA LYS A 13 -3.42 0.82 -6.67
C LYS A 13 -3.84 -0.54 -6.12
N VAL A 14 -3.98 -0.65 -4.80
CA VAL A 14 -4.46 -1.88 -4.13
C VAL A 14 -5.85 -2.24 -4.63
N ARG A 15 -6.79 -1.28 -4.63
CA ARG A 15 -8.17 -1.51 -5.11
C ARG A 15 -8.20 -1.93 -6.58
N ALA A 16 -7.47 -1.24 -7.45
CA ALA A 16 -7.42 -1.54 -8.87
C ALA A 16 -6.85 -2.94 -9.12
N ARG A 17 -5.77 -3.31 -8.42
CA ARG A 17 -5.18 -4.64 -8.55
C ARG A 17 -6.12 -5.73 -8.05
N ARG A 18 -6.74 -5.55 -6.89
CA ARG A 18 -7.75 -6.48 -6.36
C ARG A 18 -8.89 -6.70 -7.36
N ALA A 19 -9.44 -5.63 -7.92
CA ALA A 19 -10.51 -5.70 -8.91
C ALA A 19 -10.05 -6.42 -10.20
N SER A 20 -8.82 -6.20 -10.65
CA SER A 20 -8.26 -6.92 -11.83
C SER A 20 -8.13 -8.44 -11.62
N LEU A 21 -8.04 -8.88 -10.36
CA LEU A 21 -8.01 -10.30 -9.98
C LEU A 21 -9.41 -10.85 -9.66
N SER A 22 -10.47 -10.05 -9.87
CA SER A 22 -11.87 -10.40 -9.57
C SER A 22 -12.11 -10.78 -8.10
N LEU A 23 -11.31 -10.24 -7.17
CA LEU A 23 -11.45 -10.50 -5.74
C LEU A 23 -12.37 -9.45 -5.09
N SER A 24 -13.27 -9.89 -4.22
CA SER A 24 -13.96 -9.01 -3.27
C SER A 24 -13.01 -8.57 -2.14
N GLN A 25 -13.43 -7.58 -1.34
CA GLN A 25 -12.62 -7.16 -0.18
C GLN A 25 -12.46 -8.30 0.85
N SER A 26 -13.48 -9.15 1.01
CA SER A 26 -13.42 -10.32 1.90
C SER A 26 -12.46 -11.37 1.35
N ASP A 27 -12.50 -11.66 0.03
CA ASP A 27 -11.59 -12.66 -0.55
C ASP A 27 -10.12 -12.26 -0.35
N LEU A 28 -9.79 -10.98 -0.59
CA LEU A 28 -8.44 -10.48 -0.33
C LEU A 28 -8.08 -10.55 1.15
N ALA A 29 -9.03 -10.26 2.04
CA ALA A 29 -8.79 -10.31 3.48
C ALA A 29 -8.45 -11.73 3.94
N ASP A 30 -9.22 -12.71 3.48
CA ASP A 30 -9.03 -14.13 3.78
C ASP A 30 -7.69 -14.63 3.24
N LEU A 31 -7.37 -14.31 1.98
CA LEU A 31 -6.10 -14.69 1.33
C LEU A 31 -4.87 -14.03 1.98
N ALA A 32 -5.03 -12.83 2.55
CA ALA A 32 -3.95 -12.09 3.21
C ALA A 32 -3.88 -12.35 4.73
N GLY A 33 -4.83 -13.10 5.30
CA GLY A 33 -4.89 -13.35 6.74
C GLY A 33 -5.18 -12.10 7.57
N VAL A 34 -5.97 -11.16 7.05
CA VAL A 34 -6.33 -9.88 7.72
C VAL A 34 -7.85 -9.72 7.80
N SER A 35 -8.33 -8.71 8.53
CA SER A 35 -9.76 -8.37 8.52
C SER A 35 -10.18 -7.63 7.24
N GLU A 36 -11.40 -7.85 6.76
CA GLU A 36 -11.98 -7.07 5.64
C GLU A 36 -11.95 -5.56 5.93
N ARG A 37 -12.16 -5.16 7.19
CA ARG A 37 -12.04 -3.77 7.64
C ARG A 37 -10.65 -3.20 7.38
N PHE A 38 -9.60 -4.01 7.55
CA PHE A 38 -8.23 -3.60 7.26
C PHE A 38 -8.05 -3.34 5.76
N VAL A 39 -8.50 -4.26 4.89
CA VAL A 39 -8.50 -4.07 3.43
C VAL A 39 -9.23 -2.78 3.05
N ARG A 40 -10.42 -2.55 3.61
CA ARG A 40 -11.20 -1.32 3.37
C ARG A 40 -10.44 -0.07 3.77
N PHE A 41 -9.76 -0.06 4.91
CA PHE A 41 -8.95 1.08 5.36
C PHE A 41 -7.76 1.35 4.44
N VAL A 42 -7.07 0.31 3.97
CA VAL A 42 -5.98 0.44 3.00
C VAL A 42 -6.51 1.07 1.71
N GLU A 43 -7.61 0.56 1.16
CA GLU A 43 -8.16 1.06 -0.10
C GLU A 43 -8.77 2.47 0.00
N GLN A 44 -9.18 2.89 1.19
CA GLN A 44 -9.62 4.26 1.47
C GLN A 44 -8.44 5.21 1.71
N GLY A 45 -7.20 4.71 1.71
CA GLY A 45 -6.01 5.52 1.93
C GLY A 45 -5.86 6.00 3.37
N LYS A 46 -6.34 5.22 4.35
CA LYS A 46 -6.16 5.55 5.77
C LYS A 46 -4.67 5.71 6.09
N THR A 47 -4.30 6.84 6.68
CA THR A 47 -2.91 7.21 6.95
C THR A 47 -2.23 6.42 8.08
N THR A 48 -3.01 5.66 8.86
CA THR A 48 -2.56 4.98 10.08
C THR A 48 -2.70 3.45 10.04
N VAL A 49 -2.57 2.84 8.86
CA VAL A 49 -2.52 1.37 8.74
C VAL A 49 -1.17 0.82 9.20
N GLN A 50 -1.18 -0.36 9.81
CA GLN A 50 0.03 -1.07 10.22
C GLN A 50 0.75 -1.65 8.99
N LEU A 51 2.09 -1.61 9.00
CA LEU A 51 2.92 -2.01 7.86
C LEU A 51 2.86 -3.53 7.58
N GLU A 52 2.95 -4.36 8.61
CA GLU A 52 2.94 -5.83 8.45
C GLU A 52 1.69 -6.36 7.71
N PRO A 53 0.45 -6.08 8.15
CA PRO A 53 -0.74 -6.52 7.42
C PRO A 53 -0.89 -5.82 6.05
N LEU A 54 -0.30 -4.62 5.87
CA LEU A 54 -0.24 -3.98 4.56
C LEU A 54 0.68 -4.78 3.61
N LEU A 55 1.86 -5.21 4.06
CA LEU A 55 2.78 -6.02 3.27
C LEU A 55 2.16 -7.37 2.91
N ALA A 56 1.39 -7.99 3.81
CA ALA A 56 0.62 -9.20 3.51
C ALA A 56 -0.39 -8.97 2.38
N VAL A 57 -1.19 -7.91 2.46
CA VAL A 57 -2.15 -7.51 1.41
C VAL A 57 -1.44 -7.26 0.07
N LEU A 58 -0.30 -6.56 0.07
CA LEU A 58 0.47 -6.30 -1.14
C LEU A 58 1.00 -7.61 -1.75
N GLY A 59 1.57 -8.49 -0.93
CA GLY A 59 2.08 -9.80 -1.36
C GLY A 59 0.99 -10.67 -1.99
N THR A 60 -0.19 -10.75 -1.37
CA THR A 60 -1.35 -11.49 -1.92
C THR A 60 -1.79 -10.96 -3.28
N LEU A 61 -1.64 -9.65 -3.54
CA LEU A 61 -1.96 -9.03 -4.83
C LEU A 61 -0.82 -9.11 -5.87
N GLY A 62 0.32 -9.69 -5.51
CA GLY A 62 1.54 -9.68 -6.33
C GLY A 62 2.12 -8.27 -6.51
N LEU A 63 1.98 -7.42 -5.49
CA LEU A 63 2.52 -6.06 -5.45
C LEU A 63 3.72 -5.99 -4.49
N GLU A 64 4.70 -5.17 -4.83
CA GLU A 64 5.89 -4.95 -4.02
C GLU A 64 6.05 -3.48 -3.65
N LEU A 65 6.48 -3.21 -2.41
CA LEU A 65 6.87 -1.88 -1.96
C LEU A 65 8.40 -1.76 -2.02
N THR A 66 8.90 -0.83 -2.82
CA THR A 66 10.35 -0.58 -2.96
C THR A 66 10.75 0.75 -2.34
N VAL A 67 11.85 0.76 -1.57
CA VAL A 67 12.48 1.99 -1.09
C VAL A 67 13.70 2.29 -1.97
N LYS A 68 13.84 3.54 -2.43
CA LYS A 68 14.97 3.99 -3.27
C LYS A 68 15.62 5.21 -2.65
N ALA A 69 16.93 5.37 -2.86
CA ALA A 69 17.65 6.57 -2.46
C ALA A 69 17.04 7.80 -3.15
N ALA A 70 16.80 8.85 -2.37
CA ALA A 70 16.37 10.12 -2.94
C ALA A 70 17.55 10.72 -3.72
N SER A 71 17.36 11.00 -5.01
CA SER A 71 18.40 11.58 -5.87
C SER A 71 18.79 13.02 -5.49
N SER A 72 18.14 13.62 -4.49
CA SER A 72 18.38 14.99 -4.05
C SER A 72 18.35 15.09 -2.52
N ARG A 73 19.46 14.77 -1.87
CA ARG A 73 19.80 15.31 -0.53
C ARG A 73 21.26 15.12 -0.06
N THR A 74 22.17 14.64 -0.91
CA THR A 74 23.57 14.38 -0.51
C THR A 74 24.62 15.11 -1.36
N ALA A 75 24.23 16.06 -2.22
CA ALA A 75 25.16 16.80 -3.08
C ALA A 75 25.49 18.22 -2.58
N ASN A 76 25.23 18.57 -1.31
CA ASN A 76 25.49 19.92 -0.82
C ASN A 76 26.05 19.94 0.61
N SER A 77 27.26 19.40 0.77
CA SER A 77 28.12 19.67 1.93
C SER A 77 29.58 19.33 1.62
N GLN A 78 30.13 19.93 0.56
CA GLN A 78 31.56 20.22 0.44
C GLN A 78 31.75 21.50 -0.38
N SER A 79 31.88 22.63 0.32
CA SER A 79 32.72 23.80 -0.01
C SER A 79 32.72 24.71 1.20
#